data_AF-A0A8J2KXE9-F1
#
_entry.id   AF-A0A8J2KXE9-F1
#
_cell.length_a   1.000
_cell.length_b   1.000
_cell.length_c   1.000
_cell.angle_alpha   90.00
_cell.angle_beta   90.00
_cell.angle_gamma   90.00
#
_symmetry.space_group_name_H-M   'P 1'
#
loop_
_entity.id
_entity.type
_entity.pdbx_description
1 polymer ?
#
loop_
_entity_poly.entity_id
_entity_poly.type
_entity_poly.pdbx_seq_one_letter_code
_entity_poly.pdbx_strand_id
1 'polypeptide(L)' 'MPLYEGIGLINEKHPVVLDIGTVYTKAGFAGETSCRCIVPSRIRDKESPTGWRNLRDYKDSSDLYQMFVEFLQFLYCK' A
#
# COMPACT_ATOMS: atom_id res chain seq x y z
N MET A 1 -23.08 8.20 31.26
CA MET A 1 -21.62 8.36 31.46
C MET A 1 -20.96 8.38 30.10
N PRO A 2 -20.42 9.52 29.64
CA PRO A 2 -19.91 9.66 28.27
C PRO A 2 -18.46 9.19 28.08
N LEU A 3 -17.76 8.78 29.16
CA LEU A 3 -16.35 8.38 29.08
C LEU A 3 -16.13 6.95 28.56
N TYR A 4 -17.14 6.07 28.61
CA TYR A 4 -16.98 4.66 28.21
C TYR A 4 -17.25 4.40 26.72
N GLU A 5 -18.04 5.24 26.06
CA GLU A 5 -18.26 5.18 24.59
C GLU A 5 -17.00 5.55 23.80
N GLY A 6 -16.06 6.29 24.40
CA GLY A 6 -14.81 6.68 23.76
C GLY A 6 -13.73 5.59 23.74
N ILE A 7 -13.77 4.61 24.67
CA ILE A 7 -12.70 3.61 24.81
C ILE A 7 -12.86 2.47 23.79
N GLY A 8 -14.10 2.17 23.40
CA GLY A 8 -14.42 1.23 22.31
C GLY A 8 -14.02 1.72 20.92
N LEU A 9 -13.98 3.05 20.72
CA LEU A 9 -13.55 3.70 19.46
C LEU A 9 -12.03 3.71 19.28
N ILE A 10 -11.25 3.60 20.35
CA ILE A 10 -9.77 3.61 20.28
C ILE A 10 -9.21 2.33 19.65
N ASN A 11 -10.02 1.26 19.58
CA ASN A 11 -9.61 -0.02 18.99
C ASN A 11 -10.29 -0.31 17.64
N GLU A 12 -10.87 0.70 16.99
CA GLU A 12 -11.37 0.53 15.63
C GLU A 12 -10.18 0.28 14.69
N LYS A 13 -10.18 -0.91 14.07
CA LYS A 13 -9.27 -1.20 12.96
C LYS A 13 -9.61 -0.25 11.81
N HIS A 14 -8.88 0.85 11.71
CA HIS A 14 -9.05 1.78 10.60
C HIS A 14 -8.83 1.06 9.27
N PRO A 15 -9.79 1.11 8.32
CA PRO A 15 -9.61 0.54 7.01
C PRO A 15 -8.44 1.22 6.31
N VAL A 16 -7.57 0.46 5.66
CA VAL A 16 -6.53 1.03 4.81
C VAL A 16 -7.08 1.22 3.41
N VAL A 17 -6.86 2.40 2.86
CA VAL A 17 -7.21 2.75 1.48
C VAL A 17 -5.93 2.74 0.66
N LEU A 18 -5.93 1.94 -0.41
CA LEU A 18 -4.86 1.89 -1.41
C LEU A 18 -5.43 2.31 -2.76
N ASP A 19 -5.00 3.46 -3.26
CA ASP A 19 -5.29 3.94 -4.61
C ASP A 19 -4.08 3.63 -5.49
N ILE A 20 -4.14 2.50 -6.21
CA ILE A 20 -3.05 1.99 -7.04
C ILE A 20 -3.14 2.62 -8.43
N GLY A 21 -2.31 3.64 -8.67
CA GLY A 21 -2.16 4.25 -9.98
C GLY A 21 -1.08 3.59 -10.84
N THR A 22 -0.98 4.03 -12.09
CA THR A 22 0.01 3.53 -13.06
C THR A 22 1.45 3.95 -12.71
N VAL A 23 1.61 5.12 -12.09
CA VAL A 23 2.94 5.71 -11.75
C VAL A 23 3.12 5.86 -10.25
N TYR A 24 2.06 6.23 -9.53
CA TYR A 24 2.08 6.43 -8.08
C TYR A 24 0.90 5.73 -7.41
N THR A 25 1.15 5.20 -6.23
CA THR A 25 0.15 4.62 -5.33
C THR A 25 0.01 5.51 -4.12
N LYS A 26 -1.22 5.88 -3.77
CA LYS A 26 -1.52 6.61 -2.53
C LYS A 26 -1.99 5.62 -1.47
N ALA A 27 -1.50 5.76 -0.24
CA ALA A 27 -1.91 4.95 0.89
C ALA A 27 -2.26 5.82 2.10
N GLY A 28 -3.32 5.44 2.81
CA GLY A 28 -3.79 6.14 4.01
C GLY A 28 -4.93 5.41 4.69
N PHE A 29 -5.48 5.99 5.75
CA PHE A 29 -6.62 5.39 6.45
C PHE A 29 -7.93 6.03 6.00
N ALA A 30 -8.99 5.24 5.95
CA ALA A 30 -10.33 5.75 5.70
C ALA A 30 -10.74 6.73 6.80
N GLY A 31 -11.34 7.86 6.41
CA GLY A 31 -11.75 8.93 7.32
C GLY A 31 -10.70 10.02 7.55
N GLU A 32 -9.47 9.85 7.04
CA GLU A 32 -8.46 10.92 7.08
C GLU A 32 -8.63 11.91 5.93
N THR A 33 -8.27 13.18 6.18
CA THR A 33 -8.35 14.26 5.19
C THR A 33 -7.29 14.16 4.09
N SER A 34 -6.24 13.37 4.30
CA SER A 34 -5.10 13.23 3.39
C SER A 34 -4.51 11.84 3.46
N CYS A 35 -3.92 11.38 2.36
CA CYS A 35 -3.12 10.15 2.37
C CYS A 35 -1.89 10.31 3.29
N ARG A 36 -1.47 9.20 3.91
CA ARG A 36 -0.28 9.16 4.75
C ARG A 36 1.00 9.12 3.93
N CYS A 37 0.96 8.48 2.76
CA CYS A 37 2.09 8.47 1.85
C CYS A 37 1.66 8.32 0.39
N ILE A 38 2.56 8.77 -0.50
CA ILE A 38 2.49 8.55 -1.93
C ILE A 38 3.80 7.89 -2.31
N VAL A 39 3.73 6.67 -2.82
CA VAL A 39 4.90 5.87 -3.20
C VAL A 39 4.87 5.59 -4.69
N PRO A 40 6.03 5.51 -5.38
CA PRO A 40 6.07 5.07 -6.77
C PRO A 40 5.50 3.66 -6.91
N SER A 41 4.68 3.41 -7.94
CA SER A 41 4.07 2.10 -8.22
C SER A 41 5.06 1.15 -8.90
N ARG A 42 6.16 0.86 -8.21
CA ARG A 42 7.26 0.03 -8.71
C ARG A 42 7.89 -0.80 -7.59
N ILE A 43 8.47 -1.93 -7.97
CA ILE A 43 9.22 -2.83 -7.08
C ILE A 43 10.70 -2.85 -7.50
N ARG A 44 11.56 -3.34 -6.61
CA ARG A 44 12.95 -3.62 -6.98
C ARG A 44 12.96 -4.80 -7.94
N ASP A 45 13.81 -4.69 -8.96
CA ASP A 45 14.00 -5.80 -9.88
C ASP A 45 14.88 -6.87 -9.22
N LYS A 46 14.49 -8.14 -9.35
CA LYS A 46 15.28 -9.27 -8.85
C LYS A 46 16.40 -9.63 -9.81
N GLU A 47 16.21 -9.36 -11.10
CA GLU A 47 17.18 -9.66 -12.14
C GLU A 47 18.28 -8.58 -12.23
N SER A 48 17.93 -7.33 -11.91
CA SER A 48 18.85 -6.20 -11.86
C SER A 48 18.87 -5.55 -10.46
N PRO A 49 19.96 -5.71 -9.67
CA PRO A 49 20.04 -5.19 -8.31
C PRO A 49 19.87 -3.66 -8.18
N THR A 50 20.07 -2.93 -9.28
CA THR A 50 19.90 -1.46 -9.37
C THR A 50 18.63 -1.07 -10.10
N GLY A 51 17.91 -2.04 -10.66
CA GLY A 51 16.72 -1.85 -11.48
C GLY A 51 15.45 -1.65 -10.66
N TRP A 52 14.52 -0.89 -11.24
CA TRP A 52 13.16 -0.77 -10.75
C TRP A 52 12.21 -1.22 -11.85
N ARG A 53 11.19 -1.98 -11.47
CA ARG A 53 10.15 -2.46 -12.38
C ARG A 53 8.81 -1.87 -11.98
N ASN A 54 8.12 -1.19 -12.90
CA ASN A 54 6.80 -0.63 -12.59
C ASN A 54 5.76 -1.75 -12.56
N LEU A 55 4.77 -1.63 -11.68
CA LEU A 55 3.67 -2.60 -11.56
C LEU A 55 2.87 -2.76 -12.86
N ARG A 56 2.81 -1.72 -13.70
CA ARG A 56 2.13 -1.75 -15.01
C ARG A 56 2.83 -2.62 -16.05
N ASP A 57 4.12 -2.91 -15.87
CA ASP A 57 4.96 -3.65 -16.82
C ASP A 57 4.93 -5.17 -16.51
N TYR A 58 3.79 -5.67 -16.01
CA TYR A 58 3.58 -7.09 -15.70
C TYR A 58 3.42 -7.91 -16.99
N LYS A 59 3.87 -9.17 -16.97
CA LYS A 59 3.82 -10.08 -18.13
C LYS A 59 2.53 -10.89 -18.14
N ASP A 60 2.11 -11.37 -16.98
CA ASP A 60 0.93 -12.21 -16.79
C ASP A 60 0.32 -12.01 -15.39
N SER A 61 -0.78 -12.70 -15.10
CA SER A 61 -1.49 -12.57 -13.82
C SER A 61 -0.71 -13.13 -12.62
N SER A 62 0.14 -14.13 -12.83
CA SER A 62 0.97 -14.73 -11.77
C SER A 62 2.12 -13.79 -11.40
N ASP A 63 2.75 -13.19 -12.40
CA ASP A 63 3.76 -12.16 -12.27
C ASP A 63 3.18 -10.94 -11.55
N LEU A 64 2.02 -10.44 -11.96
CA LEU A 64 1.33 -9.34 -11.28
C LEU A 64 1.06 -9.64 -9.80
N TYR A 65 0.61 -10.85 -9.48
CA TYR A 65 0.39 -11.28 -8.10
C TYR A 65 1.68 -11.21 -7.28
N GLN A 66 2.78 -11.77 -7.79
CA GLN A 66 4.08 -11.72 -7.10
C GLN A 66 4.56 -10.28 -6.92
N MET A 67 4.40 -9.44 -7.95
CA MET A 67 4.76 -8.03 -7.89
C MET A 67 3.95 -7.28 -6.82
N PHE A 68 2.66 -7.57 -6.66
CA PHE A 68 1.83 -6.97 -5.62
C PHE A 68 2.20 -7.43 -4.21
N VAL A 69 2.50 -8.72 -4.03
CA VAL A 69 2.97 -9.24 -2.73
C VAL A 69 4.22 -8.48 -2.30
N GLU A 70 5.18 -8.34 -3.19
CA GLU A 70 6.43 -7.63 -2.91
C GLU A 70 6.21 -6.12 -2.68
N PHE A 71 5.32 -5.50 -3.46
CA PHE A 71 4.95 -4.10 -3.26
C PHE A 71 4.27 -3.85 -1.90
N LEU A 72 3.39 -4.75 -1.46
CA LEU A 72 2.73 -4.67 -0.15
C LEU A 72 3.71 -4.95 0.98
N GLN A 73 4.63 -5.90 0.80
CA GLN A 73 5.74 -6.10 1.75
C GLN A 73 6.55 -4.81 1.88
N PHE A 74 6.95 -4.18 0.78
CA PHE A 74 7.65 -2.88 0.82
C PHE A 74 6.84 -1.78 1.53
N LEU A 75 5.51 -1.77 1.37
CA LEU A 75 4.65 -0.74 1.95
C LEU A 75 4.47 -0.88 3.48
N TYR A 76 4.38 -2.10 4.01
CA TYR A 76 4.06 -2.35 5.43
C TYR A 76 5.20 -2.95 6.24
N CYS A 77 6.06 -3.74 5.60
CA CYS A 77 7.12 -4.50 6.23
C CYS A 77 8.45 -3.89 5.78
N LYS A 78 8.94 -2.91 6.54
CA LYS A 78 10.25 -2.32 6.30
C LYS A 78 11.37 -3.36 6.35
#